data_AF-A0A7Y2IYN0-F1
#
_entry.id   AF-A0A7Y2IYN0-F1
#
_cell.length_a   1.000
_cell.length_b   1.000
_cell.length_c   1.000
_cell.angle_alpha   90.00
_cell.angle_beta   90.00
_cell.angle_gamma   90.00
#
_symmetry.space_group_name_H-M   'P 1'
#
loop_
_entity.id
_entity.type
_entity.pdbx_description
1 polymer ?
#
loop_
_entity_poly.entity_id
_entity_poly.type
_entity_poly.pdbx_seq_one_letter_code
_entity_poly.pdbx_strand_id
1 'polypeptide(L)'
;GKSTLVIDTLYRAVARRLHNARTPAGEHDRIDGLEFVDKVVDIDQSPIGRTPRSNPATYTGAFTPIRDWFAGLPEAKARGYKPGRFSFNVKGGRCEACQGDGVIKIEMHFLPDVYVTCETCQGARYNRETLEIKFKGRSIADVLDMTVEDAQEFFKAVPSIREKMDALVRVGLGYIKVGQQATTLSGGEAQRVKLSKELAKRSTGRTLYILDEPTTGLHFEDVRKLLEVLHELVDQGNTVIVIEHNLDVVKTADHIIDIGPEGGDGGGEIVATGTPEDVAAVERSHTGRYLKDMLSSRRVAAE
;
A
#
# COMPACT_ATOMS: atom_id res chain seq x y z
N GLY A 1 -24.64 2.95 -1.88
CA GLY A 1 -24.36 4.06 -0.95
C GLY A 1 -23.03 3.97 -0.20
N LYS A 2 -22.34 2.81 -0.11
CA LYS A 2 -21.11 2.67 0.72
C LYS A 2 -20.01 3.66 0.36
N SER A 3 -19.53 3.65 -0.89
CA SER A 3 -18.48 4.57 -1.37
C SER A 3 -18.91 6.04 -1.33
N THR A 4 -20.19 6.31 -1.63
CA THR A 4 -20.77 7.66 -1.52
C THR A 4 -20.64 8.21 -0.09
N LEU A 5 -20.97 7.40 0.91
CA LEU A 5 -20.89 7.77 2.33
C LEU A 5 -19.43 7.91 2.79
N VAL A 6 -18.61 6.89 2.56
CA VAL A 6 -17.27 6.78 3.16
C VAL A 6 -16.22 7.56 2.38
N ILE A 7 -16.18 7.43 1.05
CA ILE A 7 -15.13 8.01 0.20
C ILE A 7 -15.56 9.40 -0.28
N ASP A 8 -16.71 9.52 -0.93
CA ASP A 8 -17.11 10.77 -1.57
C ASP A 8 -17.57 11.83 -0.58
N THR A 9 -18.06 11.43 0.59
CA THR A 9 -18.56 12.35 1.63
C THR A 9 -17.60 12.43 2.80
N LEU A 10 -17.48 11.36 3.62
CA LEU A 10 -16.70 11.39 4.87
C LEU A 10 -15.22 11.69 4.63
N TYR A 11 -14.53 10.89 3.80
CA TYR A 11 -13.10 11.09 3.53
C TYR A 11 -12.82 12.49 2.99
N ARG A 12 -13.56 12.92 1.96
CA ARG A 12 -13.35 14.24 1.34
C ARG A 12 -13.63 15.36 2.33
N ALA A 13 -14.67 15.27 3.15
CA ALA A 13 -14.96 16.29 4.15
C ALA A 13 -13.86 16.38 5.23
N VAL A 14 -13.38 15.24 5.73
CA VAL A 14 -12.29 15.19 6.71
C VAL A 14 -10.98 15.70 6.09
N ALA A 15 -10.66 15.28 4.87
CA ALA A 15 -9.45 15.70 4.16
C ALA A 15 -9.45 17.20 3.83
N ARG A 16 -10.60 17.80 3.52
CA ARG A 16 -10.73 19.26 3.37
C ARG A 16 -10.36 19.98 4.67
N ARG A 17 -10.84 19.48 5.81
CA ARG A 17 -10.63 20.12 7.12
C ARG A 17 -9.22 19.93 7.66
N LEU A 18 -8.67 18.71 7.56
CA LEU A 18 -7.36 18.37 8.14
C LEU A 18 -6.19 18.63 7.19
N HIS A 19 -6.38 18.43 5.88
CA HIS A 19 -5.30 18.50 4.88
C HIS A 19 -5.43 19.65 3.89
N ASN A 20 -6.44 20.53 4.05
CA ASN A 20 -6.77 21.59 3.08
C ASN A 20 -6.97 21.05 1.65
N ALA A 21 -7.51 19.84 1.51
CA ALA A 21 -7.83 19.26 0.21
C ALA A 21 -8.84 20.13 -0.54
N ARG A 22 -8.74 20.20 -1.87
CA ARG A 22 -9.63 21.04 -2.71
C ARG A 22 -10.86 20.31 -3.22
N THR A 23 -10.85 18.99 -3.21
CA THR A 23 -11.94 18.16 -3.73
C THR A 23 -13.23 18.42 -2.95
N PRO A 24 -14.37 18.69 -3.60
CA PRO A 24 -15.64 18.87 -2.91
C PRO A 24 -16.09 17.53 -2.31
N ALA A 25 -16.61 17.59 -1.07
CA ALA A 25 -17.29 16.47 -0.44
C ALA A 25 -18.74 16.39 -0.96
N GLY A 26 -19.34 15.20 -0.86
CA GLY A 26 -20.77 15.01 -1.07
C GLY A 26 -21.62 15.89 -0.16
N GLU A 27 -22.89 16.09 -0.52
CA GLU A 27 -23.84 16.88 0.25
C GLU A 27 -24.06 16.28 1.65
N HIS A 28 -23.92 17.11 2.68
CA HIS A 28 -24.12 16.75 4.09
C HIS A 28 -24.30 18.01 4.93
N ASP A 29 -25.00 17.90 6.06
CA ASP A 29 -25.24 19.04 6.96
C ASP A 29 -24.00 19.40 7.78
N ARG A 30 -23.46 18.43 8.54
CA ARG A 30 -22.27 18.60 9.40
C ARG A 30 -21.59 17.28 9.73
N ILE A 31 -20.33 17.37 10.17
CA ILE A 31 -19.57 16.26 10.75
C ILE A 31 -19.00 16.73 12.09
N ASP A 32 -19.42 16.07 13.17
CA ASP A 32 -18.99 16.31 14.54
C ASP A 32 -17.87 15.33 14.95
N GLY A 33 -17.07 15.65 15.98
CA GLY A 33 -16.03 14.75 16.49
C GLY A 33 -14.71 14.75 15.71
N LEU A 34 -14.53 15.67 14.75
CA LEU A 34 -13.27 15.80 13.99
C LEU A 34 -12.10 16.22 14.87
N GLU A 35 -12.35 16.74 16.07
CA GLU A 35 -11.33 16.98 17.09
C GLU A 35 -10.67 15.70 17.58
N PHE A 36 -11.24 14.51 17.40
CA PHE A 36 -10.62 13.25 17.85
C PHE A 36 -9.58 12.71 16.86
N VAL A 37 -9.62 13.15 15.60
CA VAL A 37 -8.75 12.68 14.51
C VAL A 37 -7.81 13.79 14.06
N ASP A 38 -6.52 13.51 13.97
CA ASP A 38 -5.50 14.48 13.51
C ASP A 38 -5.11 14.29 12.03
N LYS A 39 -5.43 13.12 11.47
CA LYS A 39 -5.04 12.74 10.11
C LYS A 39 -6.04 11.76 9.53
N VAL A 40 -6.40 11.94 8.27
CA VAL A 40 -7.11 10.93 7.48
C VAL A 40 -6.22 10.40 6.36
N VAL A 41 -6.26 9.10 6.09
CA VAL A 41 -5.51 8.42 5.03
C VAL A 41 -6.45 7.50 4.27
N ASP A 42 -6.58 7.73 2.97
CA ASP A 42 -7.22 6.81 2.03
C ASP A 42 -6.17 5.86 1.44
N ILE A 43 -6.40 4.56 1.59
CA ILE A 43 -5.55 3.48 1.09
C ILE A 43 -6.33 2.72 0.01
N ASP A 44 -6.33 3.29 -1.18
CA ASP A 44 -6.97 2.75 -2.37
C ASP A 44 -6.01 1.88 -3.21
N GLN A 45 -6.58 1.19 -4.21
CA GLN A 45 -5.84 0.35 -5.15
C GLN A 45 -5.19 1.14 -6.30
N SER A 46 -5.23 2.48 -6.27
CA SER A 46 -4.60 3.28 -7.31
C SER A 46 -3.07 3.04 -7.36
N PRO A 47 -2.42 3.15 -8.54
CA PRO A 47 -0.99 2.91 -8.64
C PRO A 47 -0.17 3.81 -7.71
N ILE A 48 0.86 3.25 -7.06
CA ILE A 48 1.79 4.02 -6.21
C ILE A 48 2.62 5.06 -7.00
N GLY A 49 2.63 4.93 -8.33
CA GLY A 49 3.18 5.90 -9.27
C GLY A 49 2.83 5.52 -10.70
N ARG A 50 2.88 6.50 -11.60
CA ARG A 50 2.53 6.34 -13.02
C ARG A 50 3.73 6.14 -13.94
N THR A 51 4.93 6.05 -13.38
CA THR A 51 6.18 5.95 -14.14
C THR A 51 7.04 4.78 -13.63
N PRO A 52 7.90 4.21 -14.48
CA PRO A 52 8.87 3.17 -14.09
C PRO A 52 9.83 3.59 -12.95
N ARG A 53 9.96 4.89 -12.70
CA ARG A 53 10.80 5.45 -11.62
C ARG A 53 10.22 5.21 -10.24
N SER A 54 8.91 5.02 -10.15
CA SER A 54 8.24 4.67 -8.90
C SER A 54 8.31 3.15 -8.71
N ASN A 55 8.62 2.73 -7.49
CA ASN A 55 8.76 1.32 -7.11
C ASN A 55 8.62 1.19 -5.58
N PRO A 56 8.51 -0.03 -5.02
CA PRO A 56 8.37 -0.24 -3.58
C PRO A 56 9.45 0.47 -2.75
N ALA A 57 10.73 0.41 -3.16
CA ALA A 57 11.82 1.04 -2.42
C ALA A 57 11.74 2.58 -2.39
N THR A 58 11.36 3.21 -3.49
CA THR A 58 11.20 4.67 -3.56
C THR A 58 9.96 5.13 -2.78
N TYR A 59 8.86 4.38 -2.85
CA TYR A 59 7.60 4.75 -2.20
C TYR A 59 7.66 4.65 -0.67
N THR A 60 8.27 3.56 -0.16
CA THR A 60 8.47 3.30 1.28
C THR A 60 9.62 4.12 1.88
N GLY A 61 10.43 4.75 1.03
CA GLY A 61 11.62 5.52 1.43
C GLY A 61 12.86 4.66 1.70
N ALA A 62 12.81 3.34 1.47
CA ALA A 62 13.96 2.45 1.63
C ALA A 62 15.13 2.78 0.66
N PHE A 63 14.83 3.39 -0.49
CA PHE A 63 15.85 3.66 -1.50
C PHE A 63 16.91 4.67 -1.05
N THR A 64 16.59 5.62 -0.17
CA THR A 64 17.57 6.57 0.35
C THR A 64 18.63 5.88 1.24
N PRO A 65 18.24 5.14 2.29
CA PRO A 65 19.19 4.33 3.06
C PRO A 65 20.04 3.37 2.21
N ILE A 66 19.46 2.75 1.17
CA ILE A 66 20.23 1.90 0.24
C ILE A 66 21.31 2.71 -0.48
N ARG A 67 20.98 3.88 -1.02
CA ARG A 67 21.97 4.74 -1.71
C ARG A 67 23.06 5.24 -0.77
N ASP A 68 22.69 5.61 0.44
CA ASP A 68 23.64 6.07 1.45
C ASP A 68 24.59 4.94 1.85
N TRP A 69 24.08 3.71 1.97
CA TRP A 69 24.90 2.52 2.20
C TRP A 69 25.95 2.31 1.11
N PHE A 70 25.54 2.33 -0.16
CA PHE A 70 26.45 2.16 -1.30
C PHE A 70 27.47 3.29 -1.41
N ALA A 71 27.09 4.54 -1.12
CA ALA A 71 28.03 5.66 -1.05
C ALA A 71 29.02 5.56 0.13
N GLY A 72 28.65 4.81 1.18
CA GLY A 72 29.48 4.57 2.34
C GLY A 72 30.62 3.56 2.13
N LEU A 73 30.56 2.75 1.06
CA LEU A 73 31.53 1.69 0.78
C LEU A 73 32.94 2.26 0.47
N PRO A 74 34.03 1.55 0.85
CA PRO A 74 35.40 2.01 0.62
C PRO A 74 35.69 2.35 -0.85
N GLU A 75 35.24 1.52 -1.78
CA GLU A 75 35.44 1.72 -3.22
C GLU A 75 34.68 2.94 -3.74
N ALA A 76 33.46 3.18 -3.22
CA ALA A 76 32.67 4.35 -3.56
C ALA A 76 33.34 5.63 -3.04
N LYS A 77 33.83 5.61 -1.79
CA LYS A 77 34.57 6.73 -1.18
C LYS A 77 35.85 7.05 -1.92
N ALA A 78 36.63 6.03 -2.30
CA ALA A 78 37.86 6.20 -3.07
C ALA A 78 37.62 6.86 -4.44
N ARG A 79 36.47 6.59 -5.08
CA ARG A 79 36.06 7.22 -6.34
C ARG A 79 35.30 8.53 -6.16
N GLY A 80 35.11 9.01 -4.93
CA GLY A 80 34.36 10.23 -4.63
C GLY A 80 32.86 10.15 -4.92
N TYR A 81 32.29 8.94 -4.97
CA TYR A 81 30.88 8.74 -5.27
C TYR A 81 29.99 9.09 -4.07
N LYS A 82 29.04 9.99 -4.32
CA LYS A 82 28.01 10.42 -3.35
C LYS A 82 26.70 9.63 -3.56
N PRO A 83 25.71 9.71 -2.64
CA PRO A 83 24.42 9.03 -2.80
C PRO A 83 23.66 9.38 -4.09
N GLY A 84 23.98 10.53 -4.72
CA GLY A 84 23.45 10.92 -6.03
C GLY A 84 23.92 10.01 -7.17
N ARG A 85 25.13 9.45 -7.11
CA ARG A 85 25.64 8.48 -8.11
C ARG A 85 24.76 7.23 -8.16
N PHE A 86 24.24 6.81 -7.01
CA PHE A 86 23.40 5.64 -6.86
C PHE A 86 21.90 5.93 -7.03
N SER A 87 21.54 7.10 -7.56
CA SER A 87 20.15 7.43 -7.86
C SER A 87 19.90 7.38 -9.37
N PHE A 88 19.01 6.49 -9.81
CA PHE A 88 18.58 6.46 -11.21
C PHE A 88 17.78 7.72 -11.63
N ASN A 89 17.35 8.55 -10.68
CA ASN A 89 16.56 9.75 -10.96
C ASN A 89 17.40 10.98 -11.37
N VAL A 90 18.72 10.96 -11.14
CA VAL A 90 19.61 12.12 -11.38
C VAL A 90 20.77 11.76 -12.30
N LYS A 91 21.29 12.75 -13.02
CA LYS A 91 22.47 12.57 -13.88
C LYS A 91 23.68 12.17 -13.05
N GLY A 92 24.56 11.35 -13.64
CA GLY A 92 25.84 10.96 -13.05
C GLY A 92 26.09 9.46 -13.12
N GLY A 93 25.32 8.67 -12.36
CA GLY A 93 25.46 7.21 -12.34
C GLY A 93 24.37 6.43 -13.06
N ARG A 94 23.24 7.07 -13.39
CA ARG A 94 22.17 6.46 -14.18
C ARG A 94 22.62 6.15 -15.62
N CYS A 95 21.91 5.25 -16.28
CA CYS A 95 22.03 5.08 -17.72
C CYS A 95 21.40 6.29 -18.43
N GLU A 96 22.17 7.00 -19.26
CA GLU A 96 21.66 8.17 -19.97
C GLU A 96 20.78 7.80 -21.18
N ALA A 97 20.94 6.59 -21.76
CA ALA A 97 20.14 6.13 -22.90
C ALA A 97 18.64 6.01 -22.54
N CYS A 98 18.32 5.44 -21.37
CA CYS A 98 16.95 5.35 -20.85
C CYS A 98 16.66 6.36 -19.74
N GLN A 99 17.55 7.32 -19.51
CA GLN A 99 17.47 8.31 -18.43
C GLN A 99 17.20 7.71 -17.03
N GLY A 100 17.63 6.47 -16.80
CA GLY A 100 17.45 5.73 -15.54
C GLY A 100 16.15 4.93 -15.42
N ASP A 101 15.27 4.92 -16.42
CA ASP A 101 14.02 4.16 -16.34
C ASP A 101 14.27 2.64 -16.49
N GLY A 102 15.36 2.25 -17.17
CA GLY A 102 15.70 0.85 -17.50
C GLY A 102 14.90 0.30 -18.67
N VAL A 103 13.85 1.01 -19.08
CA VAL A 103 13.00 0.73 -20.23
C VAL A 103 12.92 1.97 -21.12
N ILE A 104 12.59 1.75 -22.39
CA ILE A 104 12.28 2.79 -23.37
C ILE A 104 10.79 2.68 -23.67
N LYS A 105 10.09 3.81 -23.55
CA LYS A 105 8.68 3.92 -23.90
C LYS A 105 8.55 4.08 -25.41
N ILE A 106 7.80 3.19 -26.06
CA ILE A 106 7.43 3.26 -27.47
C ILE A 106 5.98 3.71 -27.53
N GLU A 107 5.75 4.91 -28.06
CA GLU A 107 4.41 5.45 -28.23
C GLU A 107 3.73 4.82 -29.44
N MET A 108 2.52 4.33 -29.21
CA MET A 108 1.71 3.66 -30.21
C MET A 108 0.46 4.51 -30.49
N HIS A 109 0.15 4.79 -31.75
CA HIS A 109 -0.93 5.73 -32.10
C HIS A 109 -2.34 5.28 -31.67
N PHE A 110 -2.58 3.96 -31.61
CA PHE A 110 -3.92 3.38 -31.35
C PHE A 110 -3.92 2.29 -30.27
N LEU A 111 -2.74 1.96 -29.73
CA LEU A 111 -2.58 0.93 -28.72
C LEU A 111 -1.96 1.55 -27.48
N PRO A 112 -2.12 0.93 -26.30
CA PRO A 112 -1.37 1.34 -25.11
C PRO A 112 0.13 1.35 -25.38
N ASP A 113 0.82 2.33 -24.80
CA ASP A 113 2.27 2.47 -24.93
C ASP A 113 2.98 1.20 -24.47
N VAL A 114 4.02 0.80 -25.21
CA VAL A 114 4.80 -0.41 -24.92
C VAL A 114 6.14 0.00 -24.31
N TYR A 115 6.57 -0.72 -23.28
CA TYR A 115 7.86 -0.54 -22.64
C TYR A 115 8.80 -1.66 -23.06
N VAL A 116 9.92 -1.31 -23.68
CA VAL A 116 10.96 -2.26 -24.09
C VAL A 116 12.19 -2.08 -23.21
N THR A 117 12.80 -3.17 -22.78
CA THR A 117 14.04 -3.12 -21.99
C THR A 117 15.13 -2.34 -22.73
N CYS A 118 15.77 -1.40 -22.04
CA CYS A 118 16.86 -0.61 -22.62
C CYS A 118 18.04 -1.50 -23.00
N GLU A 119 18.46 -1.46 -24.26
CA GLU A 119 19.56 -2.29 -24.77
C GLU A 119 20.93 -1.91 -24.17
N THR A 120 21.13 -0.63 -23.81
CA THR A 120 22.41 -0.13 -23.27
C THR A 120 22.71 -0.64 -21.87
N CYS A 121 21.71 -0.63 -20.97
CA CYS A 121 21.88 -1.06 -19.59
C CYS A 121 21.20 -2.40 -19.28
N GLN A 122 20.53 -3.01 -20.26
CA GLN A 122 19.78 -4.27 -20.12
C GLN A 122 18.82 -4.25 -18.91
N GLY A 123 18.14 -3.13 -18.68
CA GLY A 123 17.24 -2.94 -17.54
C GLY A 123 17.89 -2.54 -16.21
N ALA A 124 19.23 -2.53 -16.10
CA ALA A 124 19.93 -2.25 -14.85
C ALA A 124 19.81 -0.80 -14.35
N ARG A 125 19.33 0.15 -15.17
CA ARG A 125 19.13 1.59 -14.85
C ARG A 125 20.39 2.42 -14.60
N TYR A 126 21.57 1.82 -14.51
CA TYR A 126 22.85 2.49 -14.24
C TYR A 126 23.88 2.29 -15.34
N ASN A 127 24.92 3.14 -15.34
CA ASN A 127 26.12 2.93 -16.15
C ASN A 127 27.07 1.91 -15.51
N ARG A 128 27.98 1.37 -16.31
CA ARG A 128 28.89 0.28 -15.91
C ARG A 128 29.74 0.66 -14.69
N GLU A 129 30.25 1.88 -14.64
CA GLU A 129 31.15 2.35 -13.57
C GLU A 129 30.44 2.43 -12.20
N THR A 130 29.12 2.61 -12.20
CA THR A 130 28.31 2.57 -10.96
C THR A 130 28.05 1.14 -10.51
N LEU A 131 27.85 0.21 -11.45
CA LEU A 131 27.59 -1.21 -11.18
C LEU A 131 28.82 -1.97 -10.67
N GLU A 132 30.02 -1.42 -10.84
CA GLU A 132 31.25 -1.96 -10.26
C GLU A 132 31.29 -1.87 -8.73
N ILE A 133 30.53 -0.95 -8.13
CA ILE A 133 30.46 -0.83 -6.68
C ILE A 133 29.53 -1.92 -6.14
N LYS A 134 30.08 -2.82 -5.33
CA LYS A 134 29.37 -4.00 -4.84
C LYS A 134 29.43 -4.10 -3.32
N PHE A 135 28.30 -4.43 -2.72
CA PHE A 135 28.20 -4.86 -1.34
C PHE A 135 27.92 -6.36 -1.33
N LYS A 136 28.72 -7.17 -0.63
CA LYS A 136 28.60 -8.65 -0.61
C LYS A 136 28.45 -9.26 -2.02
N GLY A 137 29.21 -8.74 -2.99
CA GLY A 137 29.18 -9.19 -4.39
C GLY A 137 27.99 -8.71 -5.24
N ARG A 138 27.07 -7.91 -4.68
CA ARG A 138 25.88 -7.38 -5.35
C ARG A 138 25.99 -5.87 -5.58
N SER A 139 25.73 -5.43 -6.79
CA SER A 139 25.60 -4.02 -7.15
C SER A 139 24.25 -3.45 -6.69
N ILE A 140 24.05 -2.14 -6.82
CA ILE A 140 22.76 -1.53 -6.50
C ILE A 140 21.63 -2.01 -7.43
N ALA A 141 21.94 -2.34 -8.69
CA ALA A 141 20.95 -2.90 -9.60
C ALA A 141 20.53 -4.31 -9.15
N ASP A 142 21.49 -5.12 -8.72
CA ASP A 142 21.20 -6.45 -8.18
C ASP A 142 20.30 -6.35 -6.94
N VAL A 143 20.59 -5.42 -6.02
CA VAL A 143 19.75 -5.17 -4.84
C VAL A 143 18.32 -4.77 -5.21
N LEU A 144 18.14 -3.96 -6.25
CA LEU A 144 16.81 -3.59 -6.74
C LEU A 144 16.09 -4.74 -7.45
N ASP A 145 16.81 -5.75 -7.92
CA ASP A 145 16.24 -6.92 -8.59
C ASP A 145 15.92 -8.09 -7.63
N MET A 146 16.43 -8.03 -6.39
CA MET A 146 16.11 -9.00 -5.33
C MET A 146 14.65 -8.90 -4.90
N THR A 147 14.11 -10.03 -4.43
CA THR A 147 12.82 -10.02 -3.72
C THR A 147 12.95 -9.24 -2.41
N VAL A 148 11.84 -8.75 -1.87
CA VAL A 148 11.82 -8.07 -0.58
C VAL A 148 12.33 -8.99 0.53
N GLU A 149 11.96 -10.28 0.51
CA GLU A 149 12.41 -11.28 1.48
C GLU A 149 13.93 -11.52 1.39
N ASP A 150 14.48 -11.66 0.18
CA ASP A 150 15.93 -11.77 0.00
C ASP A 150 16.66 -10.50 0.48
N ALA A 151 16.09 -9.33 0.21
CA ALA A 151 16.64 -8.06 0.63
C ALA A 151 16.60 -7.88 2.15
N GLN A 152 15.54 -8.38 2.81
CA GLN A 152 15.39 -8.41 4.27
C GLN A 152 16.56 -9.15 4.91
N GLU A 153 16.88 -10.36 4.45
CA GLU A 153 17.99 -11.15 4.98
C GLU A 153 19.35 -10.54 4.57
N PHE A 154 19.49 -10.07 3.33
CA PHE A 154 20.72 -9.48 2.83
C PHE A 154 21.16 -8.24 3.64
N PHE A 155 20.19 -7.42 4.06
CA PHE A 155 20.38 -6.22 4.89
C PHE A 155 20.08 -6.45 6.38
N LYS A 156 20.11 -7.69 6.87
CA LYS A 156 19.87 -8.01 8.30
C LYS A 156 20.68 -7.17 9.29
N ALA A 157 21.91 -6.81 8.93
CA ALA A 157 22.82 -5.98 9.73
C ALA A 157 22.67 -4.46 9.51
N VAL A 158 21.69 -4.02 8.71
CA VAL A 158 21.45 -2.60 8.37
C VAL A 158 20.00 -2.24 8.73
N PRO A 159 19.72 -1.87 9.99
CA PRO A 159 18.36 -1.68 10.50
C PRO A 159 17.51 -0.73 9.66
N SER A 160 18.08 0.39 9.21
CA SER A 160 17.37 1.41 8.42
C SER A 160 16.80 0.90 7.09
N ILE A 161 17.39 -0.15 6.51
CA ILE A 161 16.89 -0.81 5.30
C ILE A 161 15.99 -1.98 5.69
N ARG A 162 16.46 -2.82 6.62
CA ARG A 162 15.76 -4.01 7.09
C ARG A 162 14.34 -3.69 7.58
N GLU A 163 14.17 -2.68 8.42
CA GLU A 163 12.86 -2.30 8.96
C GLU A 163 11.83 -1.97 7.85
N LYS A 164 12.30 -1.44 6.71
CA LYS A 164 11.43 -1.16 5.55
C LYS A 164 11.06 -2.43 4.80
N MET A 165 11.98 -3.39 4.71
CA MET A 165 11.70 -4.71 4.13
C MET A 165 10.77 -5.50 5.05
N ASP A 166 10.99 -5.47 6.37
CA ASP A 166 10.12 -6.10 7.37
C ASP A 166 8.67 -5.60 7.21
N ALA A 167 8.47 -4.29 7.05
CA ALA A 167 7.14 -3.72 6.83
C ALA A 167 6.45 -4.24 5.55
N LEU A 168 7.20 -4.42 4.46
CA LEU A 168 6.69 -4.98 3.20
C LEU A 168 6.40 -6.49 3.33
N VAL A 169 7.25 -7.26 4.00
CA VAL A 169 7.01 -8.69 4.26
C VAL A 169 5.76 -8.91 5.11
N ARG A 170 5.56 -8.07 6.15
CA ARG A 170 4.40 -8.14 7.06
C ARG A 170 3.06 -7.98 6.33
N VAL A 171 3.00 -7.12 5.31
CA VAL A 171 1.81 -6.98 4.47
C VAL A 171 1.72 -8.04 3.36
N GLY A 172 2.56 -9.08 3.38
CA GLY A 172 2.53 -10.17 2.41
C GLY A 172 3.25 -9.89 1.08
N LEU A 173 4.08 -8.84 1.01
CA LEU A 173 4.82 -8.47 -0.21
C LEU A 173 6.28 -8.96 -0.20
N GLY A 174 6.56 -10.10 0.43
CA GLY A 174 7.91 -10.69 0.43
C GLY A 174 8.41 -11.06 -0.98
N TYR A 175 7.48 -11.48 -1.85
CA TYR A 175 7.79 -12.03 -3.18
C TYR A 175 8.07 -10.98 -4.27
N ILE A 176 7.63 -9.73 -4.09
CA ILE A 176 7.85 -8.69 -5.11
C ILE A 176 9.30 -8.24 -5.10
N LYS A 177 9.78 -7.67 -6.21
CA LYS A 177 11.14 -7.11 -6.26
C LYS A 177 11.20 -5.73 -5.61
N VAL A 178 12.29 -5.43 -4.92
CA VAL A 178 12.53 -4.14 -4.24
C VAL A 178 12.39 -2.95 -5.22
N GLY A 179 12.88 -3.12 -6.44
CA GLY A 179 12.83 -2.13 -7.53
C GLY A 179 11.76 -2.39 -8.59
N GLN A 180 10.79 -3.27 -8.34
CA GLN A 180 9.67 -3.59 -9.25
C GLN A 180 8.97 -2.30 -9.69
N GLN A 181 8.76 -2.14 -10.99
CA GLN A 181 8.17 -0.91 -11.53
C GLN A 181 6.73 -0.77 -11.04
N ALA A 182 6.35 0.42 -10.58
CA ALA A 182 5.00 0.67 -10.08
C ALA A 182 3.90 0.38 -11.13
N THR A 183 4.22 0.55 -12.41
CA THR A 183 3.33 0.26 -13.55
C THR A 183 3.07 -1.23 -13.75
N THR A 184 3.85 -2.11 -13.13
CA THR A 184 3.70 -3.57 -13.22
C THR A 184 3.19 -4.18 -11.91
N LEU A 185 2.80 -3.36 -10.93
CA LEU A 185 2.15 -3.84 -9.70
C LEU A 185 0.65 -3.98 -9.94
N SER A 186 0.05 -5.01 -9.36
CA SER A 186 -1.41 -5.12 -9.28
C SER A 186 -1.99 -4.06 -8.35
N GLY A 187 -3.31 -3.81 -8.44
CA GLY A 187 -4.00 -2.89 -7.54
C GLY A 187 -3.83 -3.26 -6.06
N GLY A 188 -4.01 -4.54 -5.73
CA GLY A 188 -3.81 -5.06 -4.37
C GLY A 188 -2.34 -5.03 -3.91
N GLU A 189 -1.36 -5.18 -4.80
CA GLU A 189 0.05 -4.95 -4.46
C GLU A 189 0.33 -3.48 -4.17
N ALA A 190 -0.17 -2.56 -5.00
CA ALA A 190 -0.03 -1.13 -4.80
C ALA A 190 -0.64 -0.68 -3.46
N GLN A 191 -1.85 -1.18 -3.15
CA GLN A 191 -2.51 -0.92 -1.88
C GLN A 191 -1.69 -1.40 -0.68
N ARG A 192 -1.17 -2.64 -0.72
CA ARG A 192 -0.32 -3.19 0.34
C ARG A 192 1.01 -2.44 0.49
N VAL A 193 1.61 -1.94 -0.60
CA VAL A 193 2.79 -1.04 -0.51
C VAL A 193 2.44 0.25 0.24
N LYS A 194 1.26 0.85 -0.01
CA LYS A 194 0.79 2.03 0.74
C LYS A 194 0.60 1.73 2.22
N LEU A 195 -0.02 0.60 2.53
CA LEU A 195 -0.25 0.13 3.90
C LEU A 195 1.07 -0.08 4.66
N SER A 196 2.07 -0.71 4.02
CA SER A 196 3.40 -0.92 4.63
C SER A 196 4.08 0.39 5.07
N LYS A 197 3.86 1.47 4.31
CA LYS A 197 4.41 2.79 4.63
C LYS A 197 3.73 3.41 5.84
N GLU A 198 2.43 3.19 6.02
CA GLU A 198 1.71 3.68 7.19
C GLU A 198 2.07 2.90 8.44
N LEU A 199 2.20 1.56 8.35
CA LEU A 199 2.72 0.73 9.44
C LEU A 199 4.11 1.12 9.92
N ALA A 200 4.97 1.59 9.00
CA ALA A 200 6.33 1.98 9.32
C ALA A 200 6.43 3.38 9.99
N LYS A 201 5.33 4.11 10.14
CA LYS A 201 5.29 5.40 10.81
C LYS A 201 4.97 5.23 12.29
N ARG A 202 5.45 6.16 13.11
CA ARG A 202 4.99 6.25 14.51
C ARG A 202 3.54 6.72 14.51
N SER A 203 2.66 5.90 15.08
CA SER A 203 1.25 6.22 15.26
C SER A 203 1.07 7.39 16.22
N THR A 204 0.10 8.27 15.92
CA THR A 204 -0.42 9.27 16.85
C THR A 204 -1.57 8.73 17.69
N GLY A 205 -2.09 7.54 17.34
CA GLY A 205 -3.30 6.95 17.91
C GLY A 205 -4.57 7.73 17.54
N ARG A 206 -4.49 8.60 16.53
CA ARG A 206 -5.58 9.51 16.13
C ARG A 206 -5.69 9.64 14.61
N THR A 207 -5.20 8.64 13.88
CA THR A 207 -5.32 8.58 12.42
C THR A 207 -6.57 7.79 12.03
N LEU A 208 -7.33 8.31 11.08
CA LEU A 208 -8.44 7.62 10.41
C LEU A 208 -7.95 7.01 9.10
N TYR A 209 -7.87 5.69 9.03
CA TYR A 209 -7.57 4.94 7.81
C TYR A 209 -8.86 4.51 7.13
N ILE A 210 -8.95 4.72 5.82
CA ILE A 210 -10.07 4.30 4.99
C ILE A 210 -9.54 3.37 3.90
N LEU A 211 -10.16 2.20 3.75
CA LEU A 211 -9.81 1.21 2.74
C LEU A 211 -11.05 0.83 1.94
N ASP A 212 -10.94 0.85 0.62
CA ASP A 212 -11.99 0.41 -0.30
C ASP A 212 -11.65 -0.99 -0.84
N GLU A 213 -12.49 -1.97 -0.48
CA GLU A 213 -12.41 -3.38 -0.87
C GLU A 213 -10.98 -3.94 -0.88
N PRO A 214 -10.27 -3.92 0.27
CA PRO A 214 -8.87 -4.30 0.31
C PRO A 214 -8.64 -5.81 0.11
N THR A 215 -9.69 -6.63 0.11
CA THR A 215 -9.57 -8.08 -0.17
C THR A 215 -9.78 -8.48 -1.62
N THR A 216 -10.10 -7.55 -2.52
CA THR A 216 -10.34 -7.87 -3.93
C THR A 216 -9.13 -8.54 -4.57
N GLY A 217 -9.31 -9.79 -5.01
CA GLY A 217 -8.27 -10.58 -5.67
C GLY A 217 -7.21 -11.16 -4.73
N LEU A 218 -7.40 -11.11 -3.40
CA LEU A 218 -6.51 -11.74 -2.43
C LEU A 218 -6.89 -13.19 -2.16
N HIS A 219 -5.87 -14.04 -2.01
CA HIS A 219 -6.04 -15.39 -1.50
C HIS A 219 -6.36 -15.36 0.01
N PHE A 220 -7.03 -16.39 0.54
CA PHE A 220 -7.46 -16.44 1.95
C PHE A 220 -6.32 -16.16 2.96
N GLU A 221 -5.13 -16.66 2.68
CA GLU A 221 -3.95 -16.42 3.53
C GLU A 221 -3.47 -14.96 3.48
N ASP A 222 -3.62 -14.26 2.36
CA ASP A 222 -3.29 -12.84 2.25
C ASP A 222 -4.36 -11.97 2.93
N VAL A 223 -5.63 -12.38 2.88
CA VAL A 223 -6.71 -11.74 3.64
C VAL A 223 -6.41 -11.82 5.14
N ARG A 224 -5.95 -12.99 5.63
CA ARG A 224 -5.56 -13.19 7.03
C ARG A 224 -4.44 -12.22 7.45
N LYS A 225 -3.36 -12.13 6.66
CA LYS A 225 -2.24 -11.20 6.92
C LYS A 225 -2.68 -9.74 6.88
N LEU A 226 -3.56 -9.38 5.93
CA LEU A 226 -4.13 -8.04 5.86
C LEU A 226 -4.92 -7.72 7.13
N LEU A 227 -5.78 -8.63 7.59
CA LEU A 227 -6.54 -8.44 8.83
C LEU A 227 -5.64 -8.24 10.04
N GLU A 228 -4.57 -9.04 10.19
CA GLU A 228 -3.57 -8.84 11.27
C GLU A 228 -2.99 -7.42 11.26
N VAL A 229 -2.66 -6.91 10.08
CA VAL A 229 -2.16 -5.54 9.91
C VAL A 229 -3.21 -4.49 10.26
N LEU A 230 -4.47 -4.69 9.85
CA LEU A 230 -5.55 -3.73 10.16
C LEU A 230 -5.84 -3.68 11.65
N HIS A 231 -5.88 -4.83 12.32
CA HIS A 231 -6.05 -4.90 13.78
C HIS A 231 -4.89 -4.23 14.52
N GLU A 232 -3.65 -4.41 14.07
CA GLU A 232 -2.51 -3.73 14.67
C GLU A 232 -2.61 -2.19 14.57
N LEU A 233 -3.13 -1.66 13.45
CA LEU A 233 -3.38 -0.21 13.34
C LEU A 233 -4.39 0.26 14.39
N VAL A 234 -5.44 -0.52 14.63
CA VAL A 234 -6.45 -0.25 15.67
C VAL A 234 -5.85 -0.36 17.07
N ASP A 235 -5.03 -1.38 17.35
CA ASP A 235 -4.33 -1.57 18.63
C ASP A 235 -3.39 -0.41 18.96
N GLN A 236 -2.86 0.26 17.93
CA GLN A 236 -2.08 1.50 18.07
C GLN A 236 -2.93 2.75 18.34
N GLY A 237 -4.23 2.60 18.57
CA GLY A 237 -5.22 3.64 18.87
C GLY A 237 -5.89 4.25 17.64
N ASN A 238 -5.54 3.84 16.42
CA ASN A 238 -6.12 4.44 15.21
C ASN A 238 -7.53 3.90 14.93
N THR A 239 -8.23 4.57 14.02
CA THR A 239 -9.52 4.09 13.51
C THR A 239 -9.34 3.59 12.10
N VAL A 240 -9.89 2.41 11.79
CA VAL A 240 -9.87 1.81 10.46
C VAL A 240 -11.32 1.63 10.00
N ILE A 241 -11.68 2.26 8.88
CA ILE A 241 -12.95 2.03 8.18
C ILE A 241 -12.65 1.26 6.90
N VAL A 242 -13.33 0.13 6.74
CA VAL A 242 -13.20 -0.71 5.56
C VAL A 242 -14.54 -0.83 4.86
N ILE A 243 -14.56 -0.59 3.55
CA ILE A 243 -15.70 -0.95 2.70
C ILE A 243 -15.44 -2.36 2.20
N GLU A 244 -16.29 -3.30 2.60
CA GLU A 244 -16.12 -4.71 2.23
C GLU A 244 -17.45 -5.39 1.90
N HIS A 245 -17.30 -6.49 1.17
CA HIS A 245 -18.35 -7.47 0.92
C HIS A 245 -17.89 -8.89 1.29
N ASN A 246 -16.60 -9.09 1.58
CA ASN A 246 -16.06 -10.34 2.06
C ASN A 246 -16.43 -10.56 3.55
N LEU A 247 -17.26 -11.57 3.79
CA LEU A 247 -17.75 -11.89 5.13
C LEU A 247 -16.65 -12.36 6.09
N ASP A 248 -15.51 -12.87 5.58
CA ASP A 248 -14.37 -13.21 6.42
C ASP A 248 -13.73 -11.97 7.08
N VAL A 249 -13.87 -10.80 6.46
CA VAL A 249 -13.46 -9.51 7.04
C VAL A 249 -14.57 -8.93 7.90
N VAL A 250 -15.82 -8.93 7.38
CA VAL A 250 -16.96 -8.33 8.08
C VAL A 250 -17.16 -8.95 9.46
N LYS A 251 -16.97 -10.27 9.60
CA LYS A 251 -17.14 -10.98 10.88
C LYS A 251 -16.09 -10.62 11.95
N THR A 252 -14.96 -10.01 11.57
CA THR A 252 -13.90 -9.64 12.51
C THR A 252 -13.96 -8.17 12.92
N ALA A 253 -14.91 -7.41 12.37
CA ALA A 253 -15.07 -6.00 12.70
C ALA A 253 -15.66 -5.83 14.11
N ASP A 254 -15.19 -4.83 14.85
CA ASP A 254 -15.76 -4.45 16.16
C ASP A 254 -17.12 -3.74 16.00
N HIS A 255 -17.32 -3.08 14.86
CA HIS A 255 -18.54 -2.34 14.54
C HIS A 255 -18.81 -2.36 13.03
N ILE A 256 -20.07 -2.54 12.64
CA ILE A 256 -20.55 -2.57 11.26
C ILE A 256 -21.59 -1.48 11.08
N ILE A 257 -21.55 -0.82 9.92
CA ILE A 257 -22.64 0.04 9.42
C ILE A 257 -23.11 -0.58 8.09
N ASP A 258 -24.30 -1.18 8.12
CA ASP A 258 -24.89 -1.83 6.95
C ASP A 258 -25.74 -0.84 6.15
N ILE A 259 -25.45 -0.72 4.85
CA ILE A 259 -26.08 0.24 3.94
C ILE A 259 -26.88 -0.51 2.89
N GLY A 260 -28.15 -0.14 2.74
CA GLY A 260 -29.08 -0.82 1.83
C GLY A 260 -30.47 -0.19 1.91
N PRO A 261 -31.56 -0.99 1.93
CA PRO A 261 -31.57 -2.46 1.85
C PRO A 261 -31.20 -2.97 0.46
N GLU A 262 -31.51 -2.22 -0.61
CA GLU A 262 -31.18 -2.58 -1.99
C GLU A 262 -30.07 -1.69 -2.57
N GLY A 263 -29.74 -1.92 -3.84
CA GLY A 263 -28.89 -1.02 -4.63
C GLY A 263 -29.69 0.07 -5.35
N GLY A 264 -29.00 1.11 -5.84
CA GLY A 264 -29.62 2.19 -6.61
C GLY A 264 -30.66 2.99 -5.81
N ASP A 265 -31.79 3.31 -6.44
CA ASP A 265 -32.87 4.09 -5.86
C ASP A 265 -33.58 3.39 -4.68
N GLY A 266 -33.44 2.07 -4.56
CA GLY A 266 -33.97 1.28 -3.44
C GLY A 266 -33.05 1.20 -2.22
N GLY A 267 -31.93 1.93 -2.23
CA GLY A 267 -30.91 1.90 -1.19
C GLY A 267 -30.57 3.27 -0.61
N GLY A 268 -29.42 3.34 0.05
CA GLY A 268 -28.90 4.60 0.60
C GLY A 268 -29.32 4.87 2.05
N GLU A 269 -29.99 3.92 2.70
CA GLU A 269 -30.35 3.98 4.10
C GLU A 269 -29.39 3.15 4.95
N ILE A 270 -29.27 3.50 6.23
CA ILE A 270 -28.65 2.65 7.24
C ILE A 270 -29.67 1.59 7.65
N VAL A 271 -29.36 0.33 7.36
CA VAL A 271 -30.24 -0.82 7.63
C VAL A 271 -30.01 -1.38 9.02
N ALA A 272 -28.74 -1.49 9.42
CA ALA A 272 -28.31 -2.00 10.71
C ALA A 272 -26.97 -1.38 11.13
N THR A 273 -26.74 -1.29 12.43
CA THR A 273 -25.48 -0.85 13.03
C THR A 273 -25.21 -1.60 14.31
N GLY A 274 -23.96 -1.89 14.63
CA GLY A 274 -23.59 -2.58 15.87
C GLY A 274 -22.47 -3.58 15.66
N THR A 275 -22.35 -4.53 16.57
CA THR A 275 -21.42 -5.66 16.44
C THR A 275 -21.85 -6.61 15.31
N PRO A 276 -20.97 -7.50 14.82
CA PRO A 276 -21.34 -8.60 13.92
C PRO A 276 -22.59 -9.37 14.37
N GLU A 277 -22.69 -9.65 15.67
CA GLU A 277 -23.81 -10.36 16.27
C GLU A 277 -25.11 -9.54 16.24
N ASP A 278 -25.03 -8.23 16.51
CA ASP A 278 -26.19 -7.33 16.45
C ASP A 278 -26.74 -7.25 15.02
N VAL A 279 -25.87 -7.08 14.02
CA VAL A 279 -26.26 -7.02 12.61
C VAL A 279 -26.83 -8.36 12.14
N ALA A 280 -26.28 -9.49 12.59
CA ALA A 280 -26.79 -10.82 12.28
C ALA A 280 -28.21 -11.10 12.81
N ALA A 281 -28.67 -10.35 13.80
CA ALA A 281 -30.03 -10.44 14.33
C ALA A 281 -31.07 -9.63 13.52
N VAL A 282 -30.65 -8.73 12.64
CA VAL A 282 -31.54 -7.84 11.88
C VAL A 282 -32.05 -8.52 10.60
N GLU A 283 -33.34 -8.87 10.56
CA GLU A 283 -33.94 -9.56 9.40
C GLU A 283 -33.92 -8.75 8.09
N ARG A 284 -33.94 -7.40 8.18
CA ARG A 284 -33.86 -6.50 7.01
C ARG A 284 -32.46 -6.45 6.41
N SER A 285 -31.43 -6.86 7.13
CA SER A 285 -30.03 -6.82 6.69
C SER A 285 -29.67 -8.04 5.86
N HIS A 286 -29.38 -7.84 4.56
CA HIS A 286 -28.82 -8.91 3.73
C HIS A 286 -27.46 -9.37 4.31
N THR A 287 -26.63 -8.43 4.75
CA THR A 287 -25.35 -8.71 5.42
C THR A 287 -25.56 -9.61 6.65
N GLY A 288 -26.52 -9.25 7.52
CA GLY A 288 -26.86 -10.02 8.71
C GLY A 288 -27.32 -11.45 8.42
N ARG A 289 -28.16 -11.63 7.39
CA ARG A 289 -28.64 -12.96 6.96
C ARG A 289 -27.48 -13.92 6.67
N TYR A 290 -26.47 -13.49 5.90
CA TYR A 290 -25.33 -14.35 5.57
C TYR A 290 -24.32 -14.46 6.72
N LEU A 291 -24.15 -13.40 7.51
CA LEU A 291 -23.23 -13.39 8.63
C LEU A 291 -23.64 -14.37 9.74
N LYS A 292 -24.95 -14.57 9.95
CA LYS A 292 -25.51 -15.48 10.95
C LYS A 292 -25.02 -16.92 10.81
N ASP A 293 -24.94 -17.44 9.58
CA ASP A 293 -24.48 -18.81 9.32
C ASP A 293 -22.98 -18.96 9.63
N MET A 294 -22.19 -17.93 9.33
CA MET A 294 -20.74 -17.94 9.61
C MET A 294 -20.43 -17.85 11.11
N LEU A 295 -21.16 -17.02 11.87
CA LEU A 295 -20.97 -16.89 13.32
C LEU A 295 -21.41 -18.15 14.08
N SER A 296 -22.47 -18.82 13.61
CA SER A 296 -22.96 -20.06 14.24
C SER A 296 -22.04 -21.26 14.02
N SER A 297 -21.42 -21.39 12.82
CA SER A 297 -20.49 -22.49 12.51
C SER A 297 -19.26 -22.56 13.42
N ARG A 298 -18.82 -21.41 13.97
CA ARG A 298 -17.65 -21.35 14.88
C ARG A 298 -17.96 -21.86 16.29
N ARG A 299 -19.22 -21.78 16.74
CA ARG A 299 -19.63 -22.35 18.03
C ARG A 299 -19.53 -23.87 18.06
N VAL A 300 -19.77 -24.54 16.92
CA VAL A 300 -19.72 -26.01 16.82
C VAL A 300 -18.28 -26.55 16.77
N ALA A 301 -17.30 -25.74 16.34
CA ALA A 301 -15.89 -26.15 16.28
C ALA A 301 -15.11 -25.87 17.59
N ALA A 302 -15.73 -25.17 18.54
CA ALA A 302 -15.14 -24.80 19.84
C ALA A 302 -15.78 -25.55 21.03
N GLU A 303 -16.74 -26.44 20.79
CA GLU A 303 -17.26 -27.46 21.70
C GLU A 303 -16.71 -28.84 21.34
#